data_AF-A0A2A9NSJ9-F1
#
_entry.id   AF-A0A2A9NSJ9-F1
#
_cell.length_a   1.000
_cell.length_b   1.000
_cell.length_c   1.000
_cell.angle_alpha   90.00
_cell.angle_beta   90.00
_cell.angle_gamma   90.00
#
_symmetry.space_group_name_H-M   'P 1'
#
loop_
_entity.id
_entity.type
_entity.pdbx_description
1 polymer ?
#
loop_
_entity_poly.entity_id
_entity_poly.type
_entity_poly.pdbx_seq_one_letter_code
_entity_poly.pdbx_strand_id
1 'polypeptide(L)'
;DPDAQQMVIVSLRSQIKDLVSQVTQLNNKLVKSYDRVSDLEDELHHLSALNTGMLVEKSHVTTELNRLMEKATEEAAQRGQAESARVAIEKELDDLSANLFNQANTMVAEARYTQHVSEKKMEAAEVALKGAEEAVSVMQQQMQALREEKENAEKRAQEMQISMGKGNWVEQRDGKSITRSLRLLSSHTPYQEFMLFVAHLRSIHPSTTQPPAMSTLLTLPFLQRL
;
A
#
# COMPACT_ATOMS: atom_id res chain seq x y z
N ASP A 1 -42.49 41.56 -133.71
CA ASP A 1 -41.32 40.70 -133.46
C ASP A 1 -41.53 39.70 -132.33
N PRO A 2 -42.15 38.56 -132.63
CA PRO A 2 -42.33 37.45 -131.68
C PRO A 2 -41.01 36.82 -131.21
N ASP A 3 -39.94 36.91 -132.00
CA ASP A 3 -38.63 36.29 -131.68
C ASP A 3 -37.91 36.96 -130.50
N ALA A 4 -38.02 38.28 -130.35
CA ALA A 4 -37.41 39.01 -129.24
C ALA A 4 -38.07 38.66 -127.89
N GLN A 5 -39.39 38.48 -127.88
CA GLN A 5 -40.12 38.05 -126.69
C GLN A 5 -39.75 36.62 -126.30
N GLN A 6 -39.58 35.73 -127.29
CA GLN A 6 -39.17 34.35 -127.04
C GLN A 6 -37.75 34.26 -126.44
N MET A 7 -36.81 35.08 -126.92
CA MET A 7 -35.46 35.14 -126.36
C MET A 7 -35.44 35.62 -124.89
N VAL A 8 -36.25 36.62 -124.55
CA VAL A 8 -36.36 37.11 -123.15
C VAL A 8 -36.99 36.05 -122.25
N ILE A 9 -38.03 35.37 -122.71
CA ILE A 9 -38.67 34.27 -121.95
C ILE A 9 -37.68 33.12 -121.72
N VAL A 10 -36.86 32.77 -122.72
CA VAL A 10 -35.83 31.72 -122.58
C VAL A 10 -34.74 32.14 -121.58
N SER A 11 -34.29 33.40 -121.64
CA SER A 11 -33.29 33.92 -120.69
C SER A 11 -33.79 33.91 -119.24
N LEU A 12 -35.01 34.41 -118.99
CA LEU A 12 -35.63 34.39 -117.67
C LEU A 12 -35.84 32.96 -117.17
N ARG A 13 -36.25 32.02 -118.03
CA ARG A 13 -36.35 30.60 -117.68
C ARG A 13 -35.01 29.99 -117.30
N SER A 14 -33.92 30.36 -117.98
CA SER A 14 -32.57 29.92 -117.63
C SER A 14 -32.14 30.48 -116.27
N GLN A 15 -32.34 31.77 -116.02
CA GLN A 15 -32.02 32.40 -114.74
C GLN A 15 -32.83 31.81 -113.58
N ILE A 16 -34.13 31.54 -113.78
CA ILE A 16 -34.97 30.86 -112.77
C ILE A 16 -34.41 29.46 -112.48
N LYS A 17 -34.00 28.71 -113.51
CA LYS A 17 -33.42 27.36 -113.34
C LYS A 17 -32.10 27.41 -112.57
N ASP A 18 -31.24 28.38 -112.87
CA ASP A 18 -29.97 28.57 -112.18
C ASP A 18 -30.19 29.00 -110.72
N LEU A 19 -31.15 29.89 -110.47
CA LEU A 19 -31.53 30.31 -109.12
C LEU A 19 -32.11 29.15 -108.30
N VAL A 20 -32.97 28.31 -108.89
CA VAL A 20 -33.49 27.08 -108.24
C VAL A 20 -32.35 26.12 -107.90
N SER A 21 -31.38 25.95 -108.80
CA SER A 21 -30.19 25.13 -108.56
C SER A 21 -29.36 25.69 -107.40
N GLN A 22 -29.14 27.02 -107.36
CA GLN A 22 -28.42 27.68 -106.28
C GLN A 22 -29.14 27.55 -104.93
N VAL A 23 -30.45 27.77 -104.89
CA VAL A 23 -31.26 27.60 -103.67
C VAL A 23 -31.20 26.16 -103.18
N THR A 24 -31.27 25.18 -104.08
CA THR A 24 -31.14 23.76 -103.72
C THR A 24 -29.76 23.43 -103.16
N GLN A 25 -28.69 23.98 -103.75
CA GLN A 25 -27.33 23.81 -103.23
C GLN A 25 -27.13 24.46 -101.86
N LEU A 26 -27.66 25.67 -101.66
CA LEU A 26 -27.60 26.35 -100.38
C LEU A 26 -28.39 25.61 -99.30
N ASN A 27 -29.58 25.11 -99.63
CA ASN A 27 -30.36 24.27 -98.70
C ASN A 27 -29.60 23.00 -98.32
N ASN A 28 -28.97 22.31 -99.28
CA ASN A 28 -28.15 21.14 -98.98
C ASN A 28 -26.94 21.47 -98.09
N LYS A 29 -26.33 22.64 -98.24
CA LYS A 29 -25.25 23.11 -97.35
C LYS A 29 -25.77 23.44 -95.96
N LEU A 30 -26.95 24.06 -95.87
CA LEU A 30 -27.59 24.38 -94.60
C LEU A 30 -27.95 23.12 -93.83
N VAL A 31 -28.55 22.13 -94.49
CA VAL A 31 -28.87 20.83 -93.88
C VAL A 31 -27.59 20.16 -93.35
N LYS A 32 -26.53 20.09 -94.16
CA LYS A 32 -25.24 19.54 -93.70
C LYS A 32 -24.63 20.31 -92.53
N SER A 33 -24.78 21.64 -92.52
CA SER A 33 -24.31 22.46 -91.40
C SER A 33 -25.13 22.19 -90.14
N TYR A 34 -26.45 21.97 -90.29
CA TYR A 34 -27.33 21.66 -89.18
C TYR A 34 -27.00 20.29 -88.58
N ASP A 35 -26.82 19.27 -89.43
CA ASP A 35 -26.37 17.95 -89.00
C ASP A 35 -25.03 18.04 -88.25
N ARG A 36 -24.08 18.81 -88.78
CA ARG A 36 -22.78 18.99 -88.14
C ARG A 36 -22.86 19.73 -86.79
N VAL A 37 -23.74 20.72 -86.67
CA VAL A 37 -23.96 21.43 -85.40
C VAL A 37 -24.61 20.48 -84.39
N SER A 38 -25.60 19.70 -84.81
CA SER A 38 -26.24 18.67 -83.98
C SER A 38 -25.20 17.67 -83.45
N ASP A 39 -24.31 17.16 -84.31
CA ASP A 39 -23.24 16.24 -83.89
C ASP A 39 -22.32 16.87 -82.84
N LEU A 40 -21.97 18.16 -83.01
CA LEU A 40 -21.10 18.89 -82.09
C LEU A 40 -21.80 19.19 -80.75
N GLU A 41 -23.10 19.49 -80.78
CA GLU A 41 -23.90 19.68 -79.58
C GLU A 41 -23.99 18.36 -78.78
N ASP A 42 -24.22 17.24 -79.45
CA ASP A 42 -24.23 15.91 -78.82
C ASP A 42 -22.86 15.55 -78.20
N GLU A 43 -21.76 15.82 -78.92
CA GLU A 43 -20.40 15.60 -78.41
C GLU A 43 -20.11 16.48 -77.18
N LEU A 44 -20.53 17.75 -77.21
CA LEU A 44 -20.39 18.67 -76.08
C LEU A 44 -21.21 18.22 -74.87
N HIS A 45 -22.45 17.77 -75.08
CA HIS A 45 -23.29 17.22 -74.03
C HIS A 45 -22.67 15.96 -73.42
N HIS A 46 -22.12 15.06 -74.24
CA HIS A 46 -21.44 13.86 -73.77
C HIS A 46 -20.18 14.19 -72.95
N LEU A 47 -19.34 15.11 -73.42
CA LEU A 47 -18.14 15.55 -72.69
C LEU A 47 -18.48 16.24 -71.36
N SER A 48 -19.53 17.07 -71.35
CA SER A 48 -20.02 17.73 -70.14
C SER A 48 -20.53 16.72 -69.10
N ALA A 49 -21.29 15.70 -69.54
CA ALA A 49 -21.77 14.63 -68.69
C ALA A 49 -20.62 13.80 -68.08
N LEU A 50 -19.60 13.46 -68.89
CA LEU A 50 -18.41 12.76 -68.39
C LEU A 50 -17.61 13.60 -67.40
N ASN A 51 -17.43 14.89 -67.70
CA ASN A 51 -16.71 15.80 -66.81
C ASN A 51 -17.45 15.98 -65.47
N THR A 52 -18.76 16.22 -65.51
CA THR A 52 -19.57 16.34 -64.29
C THR A 52 -19.64 15.04 -63.50
N GLY A 53 -19.78 13.88 -64.16
CA GLY A 53 -19.73 12.57 -63.50
C GLY A 53 -18.39 12.31 -62.79
N MET A 54 -17.27 12.55 -63.47
CA MET A 54 -15.94 12.40 -62.88
C MET A 54 -15.64 13.44 -61.78
N LEU A 55 -16.10 14.69 -61.92
CA LEU A 55 -15.90 15.70 -60.88
C LEU A 55 -16.69 15.37 -59.61
N VAL A 56 -17.90 14.83 -59.75
CA VAL A 56 -18.69 14.37 -58.61
C VAL A 56 -17.95 13.24 -57.89
N GLU A 57 -17.41 12.25 -58.59
CA GLU A 57 -16.63 11.16 -57.98
C GLU A 57 -15.35 11.67 -57.30
N LYS A 58 -14.58 12.56 -57.95
CA LYS A 58 -13.38 13.15 -57.34
C LYS A 58 -13.70 13.96 -56.08
N SER A 59 -14.76 14.77 -56.12
CA SER A 59 -15.20 15.55 -54.96
C SER A 59 -15.70 14.66 -53.82
N HIS A 60 -16.42 13.58 -54.15
CA HIS A 60 -16.88 12.58 -53.19
C HIS A 60 -15.71 11.82 -52.55
N VAL A 61 -14.75 11.33 -53.37
CA VAL A 61 -13.53 10.65 -52.88
C VAL A 61 -12.71 11.58 -51.98
N THR A 62 -12.56 12.85 -52.36
CA THR A 62 -11.84 13.83 -51.55
C THR A 62 -12.55 14.08 -50.21
N THR A 63 -13.88 14.11 -50.22
CA THR A 63 -14.69 14.27 -48.99
C THR A 63 -14.56 13.07 -48.07
N GLU A 64 -14.64 11.85 -48.60
CA GLU A 64 -14.45 10.62 -47.81
C GLU A 64 -13.02 10.47 -47.29
N LEU A 65 -12.02 10.85 -48.09
CA LEU A 65 -10.64 10.88 -47.64
C LEU A 65 -10.45 11.85 -46.46
N ASN A 66 -10.98 13.07 -46.58
CA ASN A 66 -10.92 14.04 -45.48
C ASN A 66 -11.63 13.53 -44.22
N ARG A 67 -12.79 12.88 -44.37
CA ARG A 67 -13.54 12.27 -43.26
C ARG A 67 -12.77 11.11 -42.61
N LEU A 68 -12.10 10.27 -43.38
CA LEU A 68 -11.25 9.20 -42.86
C LEU A 68 -10.01 9.74 -42.16
N MET A 69 -9.38 10.78 -42.73
CA MET A 69 -8.26 11.46 -42.10
C MET A 69 -8.66 12.09 -40.77
N GLU A 70 -9.79 12.79 -40.72
CA GLU A 70 -10.32 13.37 -39.47
C GLU A 70 -10.55 12.28 -38.41
N LYS A 71 -11.24 11.20 -38.77
CA LYS A 71 -11.44 10.04 -37.89
C LYS A 71 -10.14 9.42 -37.42
N ALA A 72 -9.17 9.24 -38.31
CA ALA A 72 -7.87 8.67 -37.96
C ALA A 72 -7.07 9.58 -37.03
N THR A 73 -7.14 10.91 -37.23
CA THR A 73 -6.51 11.89 -36.33
C THR A 73 -7.17 11.93 -34.97
N GLU A 74 -8.51 11.84 -34.92
CA GLU A 74 -9.26 11.82 -33.67
C GLU A 74 -8.99 10.51 -32.91
N GLU A 75 -8.96 9.37 -33.60
CA GLU A 75 -8.62 8.08 -33.00
C GLU A 75 -7.17 8.07 -32.49
N ALA A 76 -6.21 8.65 -33.23
CA ALA A 76 -4.84 8.79 -32.77
C ALA A 76 -4.74 9.68 -31.52
N ALA A 77 -5.49 10.78 -31.46
CA ALA A 77 -5.53 11.66 -30.30
C ALA A 77 -6.16 10.97 -29.08
N GLN A 78 -7.31 10.31 -29.25
CA GLN A 78 -7.97 9.54 -28.20
C GLN A 78 -7.09 8.39 -27.70
N ARG A 79 -6.42 7.68 -28.60
CA ARG A 79 -5.46 6.63 -28.24
C ARG A 79 -4.27 7.20 -27.46
N GLY A 80 -3.77 8.38 -27.84
CA GLY A 80 -2.72 9.08 -27.09
C GLY A 80 -3.13 9.41 -25.65
N GLN A 81 -4.37 9.90 -25.46
CA GLN A 81 -4.92 10.15 -24.13
C GLN A 81 -5.10 8.86 -23.32
N ALA A 82 -5.64 7.81 -23.94
CA ALA A 82 -5.82 6.51 -23.29
C ALA A 82 -4.47 5.90 -22.86
N GLU A 83 -3.45 5.98 -23.70
CA GLU A 83 -2.10 5.50 -23.37
C GLU A 83 -1.48 6.34 -22.25
N SER A 84 -1.63 7.67 -22.28
CA SER A 84 -1.15 8.53 -21.19
C SER A 84 -1.84 8.22 -19.86
N ALA A 85 -3.15 7.95 -19.87
CA ALA A 85 -3.87 7.52 -18.68
C ALA A 85 -3.42 6.15 -18.20
N ARG A 86 -3.16 5.21 -19.13
CA ARG A 86 -2.64 3.88 -18.80
C ARG A 86 -1.28 3.97 -18.11
N VAL A 87 -0.35 4.75 -18.66
CA VAL A 87 0.98 4.97 -18.08
C VAL A 87 0.88 5.63 -16.70
N ALA A 88 -0.05 6.58 -16.52
CA ALA A 88 -0.27 7.19 -15.20
C ALA A 88 -0.76 6.15 -14.16
N ILE A 89 -1.71 5.30 -14.53
CA ILE A 89 -2.21 4.23 -13.66
C ILE A 89 -1.11 3.21 -13.37
N GLU A 90 -0.32 2.80 -14.37
CA GLU A 90 0.83 1.89 -14.17
C GLU A 90 1.81 2.47 -13.15
N LYS A 91 2.14 3.76 -13.25
CA LYS A 91 3.00 4.43 -12.27
C LYS A 91 2.38 4.46 -10.87
N GLU A 92 1.10 4.78 -10.74
CA GLU A 92 0.42 4.80 -9.44
C GLU A 92 0.36 3.40 -8.80
N LEU A 93 0.17 2.36 -9.62
CA LEU A 93 0.23 0.97 -9.18
C LEU A 93 1.63 0.59 -8.71
N ASP A 94 2.67 0.99 -9.43
CA ASP A 94 4.06 0.76 -9.04
C ASP A 94 4.39 1.46 -7.72
N ASP A 95 4.03 2.74 -7.58
CA ASP A 95 4.24 3.52 -6.35
C ASP A 95 3.47 2.92 -5.16
N LEU A 96 2.22 2.50 -5.36
CA LEU A 96 1.43 1.82 -4.33
C LEU A 96 2.05 0.47 -3.96
N SER A 97 2.49 -0.32 -4.95
CA SER A 97 3.11 -1.62 -4.71
C SER A 97 4.39 -1.47 -3.90
N ALA A 98 5.25 -0.48 -4.23
CA ALA A 98 6.47 -0.19 -3.50
C ALA A 98 6.16 0.19 -2.04
N ASN A 99 5.15 1.02 -1.82
CA ASN A 99 4.71 1.42 -0.48
C ASN A 99 4.17 0.23 0.33
N LEU A 100 3.31 -0.60 -0.26
CA LEU A 100 2.76 -1.79 0.40
C LEU A 100 3.86 -2.81 0.73
N PHE A 101 4.80 -3.05 -0.18
CA PHE A 101 5.94 -3.93 0.08
C PHE A 101 6.84 -3.39 1.19
N ASN A 102 7.11 -2.09 1.20
CA ASN A 102 7.90 -1.47 2.27
C ASN A 102 7.19 -1.58 3.62
N GLN A 103 5.89 -1.29 3.69
CA GLN A 103 5.10 -1.43 4.91
C GLN A 103 5.07 -2.89 5.41
N ALA A 104 4.86 -3.84 4.51
CA ALA A 104 4.88 -5.27 4.84
C ALA A 104 6.26 -5.69 5.37
N ASN A 105 7.35 -5.24 4.72
CA ASN A 105 8.71 -5.52 5.16
C ASN A 105 8.98 -4.93 6.56
N THR A 106 8.55 -3.70 6.83
CA THR A 106 8.65 -3.09 8.16
C THR A 106 7.87 -3.88 9.21
N MET A 107 6.62 -4.26 8.92
CA MET A 107 5.78 -5.05 9.85
C MET A 107 6.40 -6.42 10.14
N VAL A 108 6.94 -7.09 9.11
CA VAL A 108 7.63 -8.38 9.28
C VAL A 108 8.92 -8.21 10.06
N ALA A 109 9.68 -7.14 9.83
CA ALA A 109 10.89 -6.84 10.60
C ALA A 109 10.57 -6.57 12.08
N GLU A 110 9.50 -5.80 12.36
CA GLU A 110 9.03 -5.53 13.72
C GLU A 110 8.57 -6.82 14.42
N ALA A 111 7.81 -7.68 13.73
CA ALA A 111 7.38 -8.96 14.26
C ALA A 111 8.59 -9.87 14.60
N ARG A 112 9.56 -9.95 13.70
CA ARG A 112 10.82 -10.70 13.95
C ARG A 112 11.61 -10.13 15.12
N TYR A 113 11.71 -8.81 15.21
CA TYR A 113 12.38 -8.15 16.33
C TYR A 113 11.68 -8.45 17.66
N THR A 114 10.36 -8.32 17.70
CA THR A 114 9.53 -8.62 18.88
C THR A 114 9.66 -10.08 19.30
N GLN A 115 9.65 -11.00 18.33
CA GLN A 115 9.85 -12.42 18.57
C GLN A 115 11.24 -12.68 19.18
N HIS A 116 12.31 -12.15 18.60
CA HIS A 116 13.67 -12.31 19.14
C HIS A 116 13.80 -11.72 20.56
N VAL A 117 13.20 -10.56 20.83
CA VAL A 117 13.20 -9.98 22.18
C VAL A 117 12.41 -10.86 23.16
N SER A 118 11.27 -11.41 22.75
CA SER A 118 10.48 -12.31 23.59
C SER A 118 11.22 -13.62 23.88
N GLU A 119 11.90 -14.16 22.88
CA GLU A 119 12.70 -15.38 22.99
C GLU A 119 13.88 -15.17 23.95
N LYS A 120 14.59 -14.04 23.85
CA LYS A 120 15.65 -13.69 24.79
C LYS A 120 15.15 -13.52 26.23
N LYS A 121 13.95 -12.95 26.42
CA LYS A 121 13.33 -12.85 27.75
C LYS A 121 12.93 -14.21 28.30
N MET A 122 12.42 -15.10 27.45
CA MET A 122 12.08 -16.47 27.82
C MET A 122 13.34 -17.25 28.23
N GLU A 123 14.42 -17.17 27.45
CA GLU A 123 15.71 -17.80 27.75
C GLU A 123 16.27 -17.29 29.09
N ALA A 124 16.23 -15.97 29.34
CA ALA A 124 16.66 -15.40 30.62
C ALA A 124 15.78 -15.87 31.81
N ALA A 125 14.46 -15.97 31.61
CA ALA A 125 13.55 -16.47 32.63
C ALA A 125 13.76 -17.96 32.91
N GLU A 126 14.05 -18.77 31.89
CA GLU A 126 14.36 -20.18 32.03
C GLU A 126 15.64 -20.42 32.82
N VAL A 127 16.71 -19.65 32.53
CA VAL A 127 17.96 -19.71 33.32
C VAL A 127 17.71 -19.30 34.77
N ALA A 128 16.91 -18.26 35.01
CA ALA A 128 16.56 -17.82 36.36
C ALA A 128 15.73 -18.87 37.12
N LEU A 129 14.77 -19.52 36.44
CA LEU A 129 13.96 -20.58 37.02
C LEU A 129 14.83 -21.78 37.39
N LYS A 130 15.71 -22.22 36.50
CA LYS A 130 16.66 -23.32 36.77
C LYS A 130 17.55 -23.00 37.97
N GLY A 131 18.08 -21.78 38.07
CA GLY A 131 18.86 -21.36 39.23
C GLY A 131 18.04 -21.37 40.54
N ALA A 132 16.77 -20.99 40.49
CA ALA A 132 15.87 -21.07 41.64
C ALA A 132 15.54 -22.52 42.02
N GLU A 133 15.30 -23.40 41.04
CA GLU A 133 15.07 -24.83 41.25
C GLU A 133 16.29 -25.50 41.90
N GLU A 134 17.50 -25.18 41.44
CA GLU A 134 18.74 -25.66 42.06
C GLU A 134 18.88 -25.19 43.52
N ALA A 135 18.58 -23.91 43.80
CA ALA A 135 18.61 -23.37 45.16
C ALA A 135 17.57 -24.02 46.09
N VAL A 136 16.35 -24.26 45.58
CA VAL A 136 15.30 -24.97 46.32
C VAL A 136 15.69 -26.42 46.59
N SER A 137 16.31 -27.10 45.61
CA SER A 137 16.84 -28.46 45.78
C SER A 137 17.88 -28.53 46.89
N VAL A 138 18.85 -27.60 46.91
CA VAL A 138 19.84 -27.50 48.00
C VAL A 138 19.18 -27.21 49.34
N MET A 139 18.23 -26.26 49.40
CA MET A 139 17.51 -25.95 50.63
C MET A 139 16.69 -27.14 51.14
N GLN A 140 16.07 -27.91 50.25
CA GLN A 140 15.32 -29.12 50.59
C GLN A 140 16.25 -30.20 51.16
N GLN A 141 17.43 -30.39 50.56
CA GLN A 141 18.46 -31.30 51.09
C GLN A 141 18.95 -30.87 52.47
N GLN A 142 19.24 -29.58 52.67
CA GLN A 142 19.65 -29.04 53.98
C GLN A 142 18.55 -29.21 55.03
N MET A 143 17.29 -28.92 54.70
CA MET A 143 16.16 -29.12 55.60
C MET A 143 15.95 -30.59 55.95
N GLN A 144 16.16 -31.51 55.02
CA GLN A 144 16.08 -32.94 55.29
C GLN A 144 17.21 -33.39 56.22
N ALA A 145 18.45 -32.97 55.98
CA ALA A 145 19.58 -33.24 56.86
C ALA A 145 19.36 -32.69 58.29
N LEU A 146 18.86 -31.45 58.40
CA LEU A 146 18.52 -30.84 59.69
C LEU A 146 17.37 -31.57 60.40
N ARG A 147 16.38 -32.07 59.66
CA ARG A 147 15.28 -32.87 60.22
C ARG A 147 15.78 -34.21 60.76
N GLU A 148 16.64 -34.89 60.01
CA GLU A 148 17.27 -36.15 60.44
C GLU A 148 18.17 -35.93 61.66
N GLU A 149 18.95 -34.84 61.68
CA GLU A 149 19.76 -34.46 62.84
C GLU A 149 18.88 -34.14 64.06
N LYS A 150 17.80 -33.38 63.88
CA LYS A 150 16.82 -33.07 64.93
C LYS A 150 16.15 -34.34 65.47
N GLU A 151 15.72 -35.26 64.62
CA GLU A 151 15.12 -36.54 65.03
C GLU A 151 16.12 -37.39 65.82
N ASN A 152 17.37 -37.47 65.35
CA ASN A 152 18.43 -38.20 66.05
C ASN A 152 18.76 -37.55 67.41
N ALA A 153 18.78 -36.23 67.48
CA ALA A 153 18.96 -35.49 68.74
C ALA A 153 17.78 -35.71 69.69
N GLU A 154 16.54 -35.72 69.19
CA GLU A 154 15.33 -36.01 69.97
C GLU A 154 15.34 -37.45 70.50
N LYS A 155 15.70 -38.44 69.67
CA LYS A 155 15.87 -39.84 70.10
C LYS A 155 16.93 -39.96 71.20
N ARG A 156 18.12 -39.36 71.00
CA ARG A 156 19.18 -39.35 72.03
C ARG A 156 18.73 -38.65 73.30
N ALA A 157 18.00 -37.54 73.18
CA ALA A 157 17.45 -36.82 74.34
C ALA A 157 16.40 -37.66 75.07
N GLN A 158 15.55 -38.40 74.36
CA GLN A 158 14.58 -39.34 74.95
C GLN A 158 15.27 -40.53 75.62
N GLU A 159 16.28 -41.14 74.98
CA GLU A 159 17.07 -42.22 75.58
C GLU A 159 17.77 -41.74 76.85
N MET A 160 18.38 -40.56 76.80
CA MET A 160 18.94 -39.90 77.97
C MET A 160 17.85 -39.67 79.00
N GLN A 161 16.68 -39.13 78.64
CA GLN A 161 15.56 -38.89 79.55
C GLN A 161 15.00 -40.18 80.18
N ILE A 162 15.05 -41.33 79.49
CA ILE A 162 14.63 -42.63 80.03
C ILE A 162 15.69 -43.21 80.97
N SER A 163 16.98 -43.09 80.62
CA SER A 163 18.09 -43.44 81.52
C SER A 163 18.10 -42.56 82.77
N MET A 164 17.76 -41.29 82.59
CA MET A 164 17.59 -40.31 83.64
C MET A 164 16.32 -40.56 84.45
N GLY A 165 15.19 -40.92 83.85
CA GLY A 165 13.94 -41.20 84.55
C GLY A 165 13.96 -42.46 85.42
N LYS A 166 14.93 -43.35 85.23
CA LYS A 166 15.20 -44.51 86.12
C LYS A 166 16.23 -44.22 87.22
N GLY A 167 16.91 -43.07 87.17
CA GLY A 167 17.77 -42.58 88.24
C GLY A 167 17.08 -41.46 89.01
N ASN A 168 17.12 -41.48 90.34
CA ASN A 168 16.66 -40.35 91.14
C ASN A 168 17.48 -39.10 90.78
N TRP A 169 16.93 -38.25 89.92
CA TRP A 169 17.42 -36.90 89.72
C TRP A 169 17.08 -36.08 90.93
N VAL A 170 18.08 -35.95 91.80
CA VAL A 170 18.12 -34.91 92.82
C VAL A 170 18.10 -33.57 92.10
N GLU A 171 17.06 -32.78 92.38
CA GLU A 171 16.93 -31.39 92.00
C GLU A 171 18.20 -30.62 92.41
N GLN A 172 18.82 -29.93 91.46
CA GLN A 172 19.47 -28.67 91.78
C GLN A 172 18.65 -27.54 91.15
N ARG A 173 17.64 -27.13 91.90
CA ARG A 173 17.07 -25.79 91.80
C ARG A 173 18.17 -24.79 92.20
N ASP A 174 18.92 -24.33 91.22
CA ASP A 174 19.49 -22.98 91.26
C ASP A 174 18.91 -22.20 90.08
N GLY A 175 17.63 -21.86 90.26
CA GLY A 175 16.93 -20.87 89.47
C GLY A 175 17.50 -19.48 89.72
N LYS A 176 18.68 -19.20 89.16
CA LYS A 176 18.91 -17.93 88.49
C LYS A 176 18.66 -18.15 87.02
N SER A 177 17.37 -18.30 86.69
CA SER A 177 16.87 -17.82 85.42
C SER A 177 17.24 -16.35 85.39
N ILE A 178 18.39 -16.05 84.78
CA ILE A 178 18.58 -14.76 84.15
C ILE A 178 17.50 -14.77 83.09
N THR A 179 16.31 -14.29 83.47
CA THR A 179 15.48 -13.53 82.57
C THR A 179 16.40 -12.42 82.07
N ARG A 180 17.24 -12.75 81.07
CA ARG A 180 17.54 -11.80 80.04
C ARG A 180 16.15 -11.56 79.51
N SER A 181 15.52 -10.52 80.03
CA SER A 181 14.56 -9.76 79.27
C SER A 181 15.15 -9.79 77.87
N LEU A 182 14.53 -10.54 76.96
CA LEU A 182 14.69 -10.29 75.55
C LEU A 182 14.21 -8.85 75.45
N ARG A 183 15.11 -7.90 75.71
CA ARG A 183 14.91 -6.48 75.40
C ARG A 183 14.63 -6.60 73.93
N LEU A 184 13.36 -6.41 73.59
CA LEU A 184 12.93 -6.52 72.22
C LEU A 184 13.97 -5.75 71.41
N LEU A 185 14.49 -6.38 70.35
CA LEU A 185 15.39 -5.76 69.38
C LEU A 185 14.83 -4.42 68.82
N SER A 186 13.61 -4.04 69.21
CA SER A 186 12.95 -2.76 68.99
C SER A 186 13.47 -1.59 69.82
N SER A 187 14.30 -1.80 70.85
CA SER A 187 14.91 -0.69 71.62
C SER A 187 16.31 -0.28 71.14
N HIS A 188 16.86 -0.93 70.12
CA HIS A 188 18.17 -0.57 69.56
C HIS A 188 18.01 0.61 68.59
N THR A 189 18.78 1.69 68.78
CA THR A 189 18.66 2.94 68.00
C THR A 189 18.69 2.70 66.48
N PRO A 190 19.60 1.87 65.92
CA PRO A 190 19.56 1.49 64.51
C PRO A 190 18.25 0.83 64.03
N TYR A 191 17.59 0.05 64.87
CA TYR A 191 16.32 -0.59 64.50
C TYR A 191 15.15 0.41 64.53
N GLN A 192 15.17 1.36 65.48
CA GLN A 192 14.20 2.46 65.49
C GLN A 192 14.34 3.38 64.27
N GLU A 193 15.58 3.67 63.87
CA GLU A 193 15.89 4.43 62.65
C GLU A 193 15.43 3.68 61.39
N PHE A 194 15.63 2.35 61.34
CA PHE A 194 15.10 1.51 60.26
C PHE A 194 13.57 1.53 60.20
N MET A 195 12.89 1.43 61.34
CA MET A 195 11.42 1.47 61.37
C MET A 195 10.87 2.84 60.91
N LEU A 196 11.54 3.94 61.27
CA LEU A 196 11.20 5.29 60.79
C LEU A 196 11.44 5.44 59.28
N PHE A 197 12.52 4.87 58.75
CA PHE A 197 12.79 4.81 57.31
C PHE A 197 11.70 4.05 56.54
N VAL A 198 11.32 2.86 57.02
CA VAL A 198 10.26 2.05 56.42
C VAL A 198 8.90 2.75 56.48
N ALA A 199 8.59 3.44 57.58
CA ALA A 199 7.37 4.24 57.70
C ALA A 199 7.33 5.40 56.69
N HIS A 200 8.47 6.06 56.45
CA HIS A 200 8.57 7.13 55.45
C HIS A 200 8.36 6.60 54.02
N LEU A 201 9.00 5.48 53.65
CA LEU A 201 8.80 4.85 52.34
C LEU A 201 7.33 4.43 52.12
N ARG A 202 6.67 3.92 53.17
CA ARG A 202 5.24 3.58 53.12
C ARG A 202 4.32 4.79 52.97
N SER A 203 4.72 5.99 53.39
CA SER A 203 3.93 7.22 53.19
C SER A 203 4.04 7.77 51.76
N ILE A 204 5.16 7.50 51.08
CA ILE A 204 5.41 7.95 49.71
C ILE A 204 4.79 6.97 48.69
N HIS A 205 4.86 5.66 48.96
CA HIS A 205 4.36 4.63 48.06
C HIS A 205 2.88 4.77 47.63
N PRO A 206 1.91 5.17 48.48
CA PRO A 206 0.52 5.32 48.06
C PRO A 206 0.24 6.63 47.30
N SER A 207 1.17 7.59 47.25
CA SER A 207 0.92 8.93 46.71
C SER A 207 1.59 9.23 45.36
N THR A 208 2.38 8.31 44.80
CA THR A 208 3.04 8.55 43.50
C THR A 208 3.30 7.27 42.70
N THR A 209 3.01 7.31 41.40
CA THR A 209 3.34 6.26 40.41
C THR A 209 4.76 6.42 39.84
N GLN A 210 5.50 7.45 40.26
CA GLN A 210 6.88 7.73 39.87
C GLN A 210 7.86 7.49 41.02
N PRO A 211 9.10 7.01 40.76
CA PRO A 211 10.08 6.73 41.80
C PRO A 211 10.48 8.02 42.54
N PRO A 212 10.52 8.03 43.88
CA PRO A 212 10.86 9.22 44.65
C PRO A 212 12.30 9.67 44.40
N ALA A 213 12.51 10.99 44.35
CA ALA A 213 13.82 11.58 44.12
C ALA A 213 14.81 11.16 45.23
N MET A 214 15.99 10.65 44.84
CA MET A 214 17.02 10.15 45.77
C MET A 214 17.46 11.18 46.84
N SER A 215 17.28 12.48 46.56
CA SER A 215 17.55 13.56 47.51
C SER A 215 16.75 13.48 48.81
N THR A 216 15.52 12.94 48.78
CA THR A 216 14.69 12.81 49.98
C THR A 216 15.05 11.60 50.84
N LEU A 217 15.73 10.61 50.26
CA LEU A 217 16.15 9.39 50.98
C LEU A 217 17.49 9.60 51.70
N LEU A 218 18.40 10.37 51.12
CA LEU A 218 19.75 10.61 51.67
C LEU A 218 19.76 11.48 52.95
N THR A 219 18.67 12.17 53.27
CA THR A 219 18.55 12.99 54.49
C THR A 219 18.17 12.19 55.73
N LEU A 220 17.88 10.89 55.60
CA LEU A 220 17.42 10.07 56.72
C LEU A 220 18.59 9.48 57.51
N PRO A 221 18.53 9.52 58.86
CA PRO A 221 19.65 9.15 59.72
C PRO A 221 20.08 7.68 59.56
N PHE A 222 19.16 6.81 59.14
CA PHE A 222 19.45 5.40 58.85
C PHE A 222 20.44 5.23 57.69
N LEU A 223 20.27 5.97 56.59
CA LEU A 223 21.16 5.88 55.42
C LEU A 223 22.46 6.66 55.60
N GLN A 224 22.51 7.62 56.52
CA GLN A 224 23.74 8.33 56.87
C GLN A 224 24.69 7.53 57.76
N ARG A 225 24.19 6.50 58.43
CA ARG A 225 24.97 5.62 59.31
C ARG A 225 25.47 4.35 58.60
N LEU A 226 25.12 4.19 57.31
CA LEU A 226 25.44 3.07 56.44
C LEU A 226 26.61 3.44 55.52
#